data_AF-A0A167IIG8-F1
#
_entry.id   AF-A0A167IIG8-F1
#
_cell.length_a   1.000
_cell.length_b   1.000
_cell.length_c   1.000
_cell.angle_alpha   90.00
_cell.angle_beta   90.00
_cell.angle_gamma   90.00
#
_symmetry.space_group_name_H-M   'P 1'
#
loop_
_entity.id
_entity.type
_entity.pdbx_description
1 polymer ?
#
loop_
_entity_poly.entity_id
_entity_poly.type
_entity_poly.pdbx_seq_one_letter_code
_entity_poly.pdbx_strand_id
1 'polypeptide(L)' 'NARPRATPQTICQKCLQRGHYMFECKNPRPYVSRPSRTKMLEDPRLSAREEGKPSVQVPEEFTKKGTADKILAQKEQER' A
#
# COMPACT_ATOMS: atom_id res chain seq x y z
N ASN A 1 5.20 5.20 43.22
CA ASN A 1 4.62 4.68 41.96
C ASN A 1 3.61 5.66 41.38
N ALA A 2 4.05 6.55 40.49
CA ALA A 2 3.15 7.43 39.76
C ALA A 2 2.47 6.61 38.64
N ARG A 3 1.14 6.63 38.57
CA ARG A 3 0.42 6.07 37.43
C ARG A 3 0.73 6.94 36.19
N PRO A 4 1.09 6.35 35.04
CA PRO A 4 1.29 7.14 33.82
C PRO A 4 -0.03 7.80 33.46
N ARG A 5 -0.03 9.13 33.30
CA ARG A 5 -1.19 9.87 32.76
C ARG A 5 -1.16 9.81 31.25
N ALA A 6 -2.31 9.59 30.63
CA ALA A 6 -2.41 9.62 29.18
C ALA A 6 -2.09 11.03 28.67
N THR A 7 -1.28 11.11 27.61
CA THR A 7 -1.07 12.35 26.89
C THR A 7 -2.22 12.57 25.89
N PRO A 8 -2.48 13.80 25.43
CA PRO A 8 -3.46 14.02 24.35
C PRO A 8 -3.09 13.31 23.04
N GLN A 9 -1.85 12.81 22.90
CA GLN A 9 -1.41 12.03 21.75
C GLN A 9 -1.61 10.52 21.92
N THR A 10 -1.87 10.04 23.14
CA THR A 10 -2.09 8.62 23.43
C THR A 10 -3.37 8.14 22.75
N ILE A 11 -3.26 7.13 21.87
CA ILE A 11 -4.39 6.55 21.14
C ILE A 11 -4.87 5.28 21.86
N CYS A 12 -6.18 5.19 22.10
CA CYS A 12 -6.81 4.02 22.69
C CYS A 12 -7.08 2.93 21.65
N GLN A 13 -6.56 1.72 21.86
CA GLN A 13 -6.76 0.60 20.92
C GLN A 13 -8.19 0.03 20.91
N LYS A 14 -9.02 0.33 21.91
CA LYS A 14 -10.42 -0.13 21.95
C LYS A 14 -11.36 0.74 21.11
N CYS A 15 -11.27 2.05 21.26
CA CYS A 15 -12.20 2.99 20.62
C CYS A 15 -11.56 3.88 19.55
N LEU A 16 -10.24 3.76 19.33
CA LEU A 16 -9.46 4.53 18.35
C LEU A 16 -9.45 6.06 18.60
N GLN A 17 -9.96 6.52 19.74
CA GLN A 17 -9.93 7.92 20.17
C GLN A 17 -8.62 8.24 20.93
N ARG A 18 -8.29 9.53 21.02
CA ARG A 18 -7.11 10.02 21.75
C ARG A 18 -7.43 10.40 23.19
N GLY A 19 -6.40 10.53 24.02
CA GLY A 19 -6.48 11.14 25.36
C GLY A 19 -6.70 10.17 26.53
N HIS A 20 -6.70 8.85 26.31
CA HIS A 20 -6.81 7.86 27.38
C HIS A 20 -6.16 6.52 27.00
N TYR A 21 -5.86 5.71 28.01
CA TYR A 21 -5.39 4.33 27.82
C TYR A 21 -6.56 3.35 27.66
N MET A 22 -6.27 2.19 27.06
CA MET A 22 -7.27 1.15 26.79
C MET A 22 -8.02 0.61 28.04
N PHE A 23 -7.40 0.71 29.22
CA PHE A 23 -8.00 0.22 30.48
C PHE A 23 -8.99 1.22 31.11
N GLU A 24 -8.92 2.51 30.74
CA GLU A 24 -9.84 3.56 31.20
C GLU A 24 -10.97 3.83 30.19
N CYS A 25 -10.90 3.18 29.02
CA CYS A 25 -11.84 3.38 27.93
C CYS A 25 -13.25 2.89 28.29
N LYS A 26 -14.20 3.82 28.31
CA LYS A 26 -15.64 3.56 28.48
C LYS A 26 -16.43 3.55 27.16
N ASN A 27 -15.79 3.98 26.07
CA ASN A 27 -16.43 4.06 24.76
C ASN A 27 -16.65 2.67 24.15
N PRO A 28 -17.74 2.46 23.40
CA PRO A 28 -17.96 1.24 22.64
C PRO A 28 -16.89 1.08 21.55
N ARG A 29 -16.65 -0.16 21.12
CA ARG A 29 -15.73 -0.45 20.02
C ARG A 29 -16.39 -0.03 18.69
N PRO A 30 -15.83 0.94 17.95
CA PRO A 30 -16.38 1.31 16.66
C PRO A 30 -16.15 0.16 15.68
N TYR A 31 -17.18 -0.21 14.93
CA TYR A 31 -17.03 -1.14 13.81
C TYR A 31 -16.49 -0.36 12.62
N VAL A 32 -15.22 -0.59 12.29
CA VAL A 32 -14.59 -0.04 11.10
C VAL A 32 -14.58 -1.11 10.01
N SER A 33 -15.25 -0.85 8.88
CA SER A 33 -15.17 -1.73 7.73
C SER A 33 -13.77 -1.60 7.11
N ARG A 34 -13.04 -2.72 7.04
CA ARG A 34 -11.87 -2.80 6.18
C ARG A 34 -12.35 -3.17 4.77
N PRO A 35 -11.98 -2.40 3.74
CA PRO A 35 -12.29 -2.80 2.37
C PRO A 35 -11.65 -4.16 2.08
N SER A 36 -12.32 -5.00 1.30
CA SER A 36 -11.72 -6.25 0.83
C SER A 36 -10.57 -5.93 -0.13
N ARG A 37 -9.67 -6.90 -0.34
CA ARG A 37 -8.58 -6.75 -1.32
C ARG A 37 -9.11 -6.38 -2.72
N THR A 38 -10.24 -6.96 -3.14
CA THR A 38 -10.89 -6.63 -4.41
C THR A 38 -11.39 -5.18 -4.44
N LYS A 39 -12.09 -4.75 -3.39
CA LYS A 39 -12.56 -3.35 -3.26
C LYS A 39 -11.41 -2.34 -3.24
N MET A 40 -10.26 -2.69 -2.68
CA MET A 40 -9.07 -1.83 -2.71
C MET A 40 -8.47 -1.70 -4.12
N LEU A 41 -8.51 -2.76 -4.93
CA LEU A 41 -8.02 -2.74 -6.31
C LEU A 41 -8.99 -2.03 -7.26
N GLU A 42 -10.28 -2.14 -6.99
CA GLU A 42 -11.34 -1.43 -7.73
C GLU A 42 -11.31 0.09 -7.51
N ASP A 43 -10.81 0.55 -6.35
CA ASP A 43 -10.73 1.97 -6.02
C ASP A 43 -9.60 2.68 -6.81
N PRO A 44 -9.93 3.60 -7.75
CA PRO A 44 -8.94 4.28 -8.59
C PRO A 44 -7.90 5.10 -7.81
N ARG A 45 -8.26 5.51 -6.58
CA ARG A 45 -7.41 6.29 -5.67
C ARG A 45 -6.32 5.44 -5.02
N LEU A 46 -6.57 4.14 -4.86
CA LEU A 46 -5.64 3.19 -4.25
C LEU A 46 -4.85 2.43 -5.32
N SER A 47 -5.45 2.21 -6.50
CA SER A 47 -4.78 1.66 -7.68
C SER A 47 -3.84 2.65 -8.37
N ALA A 48 -3.81 3.94 -7.99
CA ALA A 48 -2.79 4.88 -8.45
C ALA A 48 -1.35 4.48 -8.05
N ARG A 49 -1.18 3.58 -7.06
CA ARG A 49 0.12 2.91 -6.81
C ARG A 49 0.50 1.90 -7.89
N GLU A 50 -0.45 1.49 -8.73
CA GLU A 50 -0.31 0.56 -9.84
C GLU A 50 -0.29 1.26 -11.21
N GLU A 51 -0.37 2.60 -11.29
CA GLU A 51 -0.06 3.37 -12.51
C GLU A 51 1.44 3.34 -12.84
N GLY A 52 1.96 2.12 -13.02
CA GLY A 52 2.99 1.78 -13.99
C GLY A 52 4.42 2.26 -13.74
N LYS A 53 4.70 3.00 -12.66
CA LYS A 53 6.07 3.36 -12.29
C LYS A 53 6.47 2.59 -11.05
N PRO A 54 7.09 1.40 -11.17
CA PRO A 54 7.87 0.87 -10.06
C PRO A 54 8.80 1.98 -9.58
N SER A 55 8.86 2.22 -8.28
CA SER A 55 9.78 3.22 -7.69
C SER A 55 11.25 2.91 -7.99
N VAL A 56 11.50 1.69 -8.49
CA VAL A 56 12.80 1.18 -8.92
C VAL A 56 12.81 1.16 -10.45
N GLN A 57 13.82 1.80 -11.03
CA GLN A 57 14.10 1.70 -12.47
C GLN A 57 14.34 0.22 -12.79
N VAL A 58 13.48 -0.34 -13.65
CA VAL A 58 13.63 -1.71 -14.10
C VAL A 58 14.89 -1.77 -14.99
N PRO A 59 15.89 -2.61 -14.66
CA PRO A 59 17.06 -2.78 -15.52
C PRO A 59 16.65 -3.21 -16.93
N GLU A 60 17.39 -2.75 -17.94
CA GLU A 60 17.09 -2.97 -19.36
C GLU A 60 16.90 -4.46 -19.71
N GLU A 61 17.58 -5.35 -18.98
CA GLU A 61 17.48 -6.81 -19.09
C GLU A 61 16.07 -7.39 -18.86
N PHE A 62 15.21 -6.68 -18.11
CA PHE A 62 13.84 -7.12 -17.81
C PHE A 62 12.78 -6.50 -18.74
N THR A 63 13.20 -5.69 -19.71
CA THR A 63 12.28 -5.09 -20.69
C THR A 63 11.86 -6.13 -21.73
N LYS A 64 10.54 -6.28 -21.91
CA LYS A 64 9.86 -7.41 -22.56
C LYS A 64 10.07 -7.57 -24.07
N LYS A 65 11.12 -7.00 -24.67
CA LYS A 65 11.47 -7.31 -26.07
C LYS A 65 12.30 -8.57 -26.06
N GLY A 66 11.69 -9.69 -26.46
CA GLY A 66 12.38 -10.96 -26.53
C GLY A 66 13.55 -10.89 -27.52
N THR A 67 14.54 -11.78 -27.36
CA THR A 67 15.66 -11.91 -28.30
C THR A 67 15.18 -12.18 -29.73
N ALA A 68 13.99 -12.78 -29.88
CA ALA A 68 13.35 -13.08 -31.17
C ALA A 68 13.13 -11.83 -32.05
N ASP A 69 12.62 -10.73 -31.50
CA ASP A 69 12.34 -9.51 -32.27
C ASP A 69 13.65 -8.88 -32.80
N LYS A 70 14.73 -8.98 -32.00
CA LYS A 70 16.06 -8.49 -32.38
C LYS A 70 16.63 -9.30 -33.54
N ILE A 71 16.49 -10.63 -33.51
CA ILE A 71 16.98 -11.53 -34.56
C ILE A 71 16.21 -11.32 -35.87
N LEU A 72 14.89 -11.14 -35.80
CA LEU A 72 14.08 -10.89 -36.99
C LEU A 72 14.43 -9.54 -37.65
N ALA A 73 14.61 -8.49 -36.86
CA ALA A 73 15.02 -7.17 -37.36
C ALA A 73 16.42 -7.19 -38.01
N GLN A 74 17.38 -7.92 -37.44
CA GLN A 74 18.71 -8.09 -38.05
C GLN A 74 18.63 -8.79 -39.41
N LYS A 75 17.84 -9.86 -39.51
CA LYS A 75 17.64 -10.59 -40.77
C LYS A 75 16.91 -9.78 -41.83
N GLU A 76 16.00 -8.88 -41.43
CA GLU A 76 15.32 -7.97 -42.34
C GLU A 76 16.24 -6.87 -42.86
N GLN A 77 17.20 -6.40 -42.05
CA GLN A 77 18.21 -5.42 -42.45
C GLN A 77 19.31 -6.01 -43.36
N GLU A 78 19.58 -7.32 -43.25
CA GLU A 78 20.55 -8.03 -44.10
C GLU A 78 20.00 -8.40 -45.49
N ARG A 79 18.70 -8.23 -45.72
CA ARG A 79 18.03 -8.57 -46.98
C ARG A 79 17.98 -7.38 -47.94
#